data_AF-A0A8S2TTC4-F1
#
_entry.id   AF-A0A8S2TTC4-F1
#
_cell.length_a   1.000
_cell.length_b   1.000
_cell.length_c   1.000
_cell.angle_alpha   90.00
_cell.angle_beta   90.00
_cell.angle_gamma   90.00
#
_symmetry.space_group_name_H-M   'P 1'
#
loop_
_entity.id
_entity.type
_entity.pdbx_description
1 polymer ?
#
loop_
_entity_poly.entity_id
_entity_poly.type
_entity_poly.pdbx_seq_one_letter_code
_entity_poly.pdbx_strand_id
1 'polypeptide(L)' 'GLAPIKTIQEVLRKANWSIDSVDLFELNEAYAAQSIAIIQELRIDPEKVNVNGGAIALGHPI' A
#
# COMPACT_ATOMS: atom_id res chain seq x y z
N GLY A 1 3.40 -11.48 1.58
CA GLY A 1 3.22 -11.49 3.05
C GLY A 1 2.52 -10.23 3.52
N LEU A 2 1.87 -10.25 4.69
CA LEU A 2 1.01 -9.15 5.18
C LEU A 2 1.74 -8.15 6.11
N ALA A 3 3.07 -8.18 6.15
CA ALA A 3 3.88 -7.27 6.96
C ALA A 3 3.58 -5.77 6.73
N PRO A 4 3.29 -5.29 5.49
CA PRO A 4 3.02 -3.88 5.25
C PRO A 4 1.86 -3.31 6.08
N ILE A 5 0.84 -4.10 6.44
CA ILE A 5 -0.28 -3.63 7.27
C ILE A 5 0.23 -3.03 8.59
N LYS A 6 1.04 -3.79 9.32
CA LYS A 6 1.60 -3.35 10.60
C LYS A 6 2.56 -2.17 10.44
N THR A 7 3.38 -2.19 9.39
CA THR A 7 4.36 -1.13 9.15
C THR A 7 3.69 0.18 8.75
N ILE A 8 2.65 0.16 7.91
CA ILE A 8 1.90 1.36 7.52
C ILE A 8 1.20 1.97 8.74
N GLN A 9 0.54 1.16 9.57
CA GLN A 9 -0.09 1.64 10.81
C GLN A 9 0.93 2.31 11.75
N GLU A 10 2.12 1.72 11.89
CA GLU A 10 3.17 2.28 12.75
C GLU A 10 3.75 3.58 12.19
N VAL A 11 3.93 3.70 10.87
CA VAL A 11 4.39 4.93 10.22
C VAL A 11 3.37 6.05 10.38
N LEU A 12 2.07 5.77 10.15
CA LEU A 12 0.99 6.74 10.35
C LEU A 12 0.93 7.23 11.79
N ARG A 13 1.04 6.31 12.76
CA ARG A 13 1.09 6.64 14.19
C ARG A 13 2.27 7.55 14.53
N LYS A 14 3.46 7.28 13.98
CA LYS A 14 4.66 8.13 14.18
C LYS A 14 4.52 9.51 13.53
N ALA A 15 3.87 9.58 12.38
CA ALA A 15 3.60 10.83 11.68
C ALA A 15 2.43 11.62 12.29
N ASN A 16 1.67 11.02 13.21
CA ASN A 16 0.41 11.54 13.72
C ASN A 16 -0.60 11.82 12.58
N TRP A 17 -0.64 10.92 11.60
CA TRP A 17 -1.50 11.01 10.41
C TRP A 17 -2.64 9.99 10.50
N SER A 18 -3.80 10.35 9.96
CA SER A 18 -4.83 9.36 9.65
C SER A 18 -4.49 8.69 8.32
N ILE A 19 -5.10 7.53 8.05
CA ILE A 19 -4.89 6.89 6.74
C ILE A 19 -5.47 7.74 5.59
N ASP A 20 -6.57 8.44 5.85
CA ASP A 20 -7.27 9.28 4.88
C ASP A 20 -6.47 10.52 4.48
N SER A 21 -5.53 10.96 5.33
CA SER A 21 -4.65 12.11 5.03
C SER A 21 -3.48 11.75 4.11
N VAL A 22 -3.36 10.49 3.68
CA VAL A 22 -2.39 10.09 2.68
C VAL A 22 -3.01 10.22 1.29
N ASP A 23 -2.34 10.94 0.41
CA ASP A 23 -2.82 11.19 -0.95
C ASP A 23 -2.42 10.10 -1.95
N LEU A 24 -1.30 9.42 -1.72
CA LEU A 24 -0.74 8.41 -2.60
C LEU A 24 -0.05 7.29 -1.81
N PHE A 25 -0.35 6.05 -2.17
CA PHE A 25 0.30 4.85 -1.67
C PHE A 25 1.02 4.13 -2.81
N GLU A 26 2.35 4.08 -2.72
CA GLU A 26 3.18 3.24 -3.57
C GLU A 26 3.47 1.93 -2.81
N LEU A 27 2.74 0.87 -3.16
CA LEU A 27 2.86 -0.45 -2.57
C LEU A 27 3.57 -1.39 -3.54
N ASN A 28 4.65 -2.03 -3.10
CA ASN A 28 5.28 -3.06 -3.92
C ASN A 28 4.31 -4.23 -4.15
N GLU A 29 4.02 -4.51 -5.42
CA GLU A 29 3.12 -5.56 -5.86
C GLU A 29 3.88 -6.85 -6.17
N ALA A 30 4.48 -7.47 -5.15
CA ALA A 30 5.14 -8.76 -5.35
C ALA A 30 4.15 -9.85 -5.79
N TYR A 31 2.89 -9.77 -5.29
CA TYR A 31 1.79 -10.66 -5.67
C TYR A 31 0.44 -9.95 -5.55
N ALA A 32 -0.44 -10.10 -6.54
CA ALA A 32 -1.75 -9.44 -6.58
C ALA A 32 -2.61 -9.72 -5.33
N ALA A 33 -2.64 -11.00 -4.89
CA ALA A 33 -3.42 -11.41 -3.72
C ALA A 33 -2.98 -10.68 -2.44
N GLN A 34 -1.68 -10.38 -2.30
CA GLN A 34 -1.16 -9.65 -1.15
C GLN A 34 -1.49 -8.15 -1.25
N SER A 35 -1.35 -7.52 -2.42
CA SER A 35 -1.73 -6.12 -2.62
C SER A 35 -3.20 -5.90 -2.27
N ILE A 36 -4.09 -6.74 -2.80
CA ILE A 36 -5.54 -6.65 -2.54
C ILE A 36 -5.84 -6.80 -1.04
N ALA A 37 -5.23 -7.78 -0.37
CA ALA A 37 -5.45 -8.00 1.05
C ALA A 37 -5.04 -6.79 1.91
N ILE A 38 -3.93 -6.11 1.58
CA ILE A 38 -3.47 -4.92 2.30
C ILE A 38 -4.42 -3.75 2.10
N ILE A 39 -4.82 -3.49 0.85
CA ILE A 39 -5.73 -2.39 0.50
C ILE A 39 -7.06 -2.56 1.25
N GLN A 40 -7.61 -3.78 1.27
CA GLN A 40 -8.86 -4.08 1.97
C GLN A 40 -8.73 -3.97 3.49
N GLU A 41 -7.69 -4.54 4.10
CA GLU A 41 -7.49 -4.52 5.55
C GLU A 41 -7.32 -3.10 6.09
N LEU A 42 -6.56 -2.28 5.37
CA LEU A 42 -6.31 -0.89 5.76
C LEU A 42 -7.43 0.06 5.31
N ARG A 43 -8.38 -0.39 4.47
CA ARG A 43 -9.42 0.43 3.85
C ARG A 43 -8.85 1.61 3.05
N ILE A 44 -7.77 1.37 2.32
CA ILE A 44 -7.16 2.37 1.44
C ILE A 44 -8.06 2.53 0.21
N ASP A 45 -8.24 3.78 -0.22
CA ASP A 45 -8.88 4.09 -1.50
C ASP A 45 -8.03 3.52 -2.66
N PRO A 46 -8.55 2.58 -3.47
CA PRO A 46 -7.81 1.99 -4.58
C PRO A 46 -7.32 3.03 -5.60
N GLU A 47 -8.04 4.15 -5.77
CA GLU A 47 -7.64 5.23 -6.69
C GLU A 47 -6.38 5.99 -6.22
N LYS A 48 -5.96 5.77 -4.97
CA LYS A 48 -4.73 6.33 -4.41
C LYS A 48 -3.56 5.34 -4.42
N VAL A 49 -3.71 4.14 -4.97
CA VAL A 49 -2.67 3.10 -4.92
C VAL A 49 -2.03 2.93 -6.30
N ASN A 50 -0.71 3.05 -6.38
CA ASN A 50 0.08 2.75 -7.58
C ASN A 50 -0.52 3.39 -8.85
N VAL A 51 -0.86 4.68 -8.79
CA VAL A 51 -1.64 5.38 -9.83
C VAL A 51 -0.98 5.37 -11.22
N ASN A 52 0.33 5.12 -11.27
CA ASN A 52 1.12 4.99 -12.49
C ASN A 52 1.48 3.53 -12.84
N GLY A 53 0.86 2.56 -12.18
CA GLY A 53 1.15 1.13 -12.28
C GLY A 53 2.17 0.67 -11.23
N GLY A 54 2.00 -0.58 -10.75
CA GLY A 54 2.90 -1.19 -9.79
C GLY A 54 3.78 -2.29 -10.38
N ALA A 55 4.47 -3.02 -9.49
CA ALA A 55 5.47 -4.03 -9.86
C ALA A 55 4.95 -5.18 -10.74
N ILE A 56 3.65 -5.49 -10.72
CA ILE A 56 3.06 -6.52 -11.60
C ILE A 56 3.09 -6.06 -13.05
N ALA A 57 2.83 -4.77 -13.29
CA ALA A 57 2.78 -4.19 -14.63
C ALA A 57 4.17 -3.71 -15.11
N LEU A 58 4.94 -3.10 -14.22
CA LEU A 58 6.22 -2.46 -14.55
C LEU A 58 7.43 -3.39 -14.35
N GLY A 59 7.25 -4.50 -13.65
CA GLY A 59 8.33 -5.37 -13.21
C GLY A 59 8.99 -4.85 -11.93
N HIS A 60 9.69 -5.76 -11.23
CA HIS A 60 10.45 -5.43 -10.03
C HIS A 60 11.89 -5.94 -10.19
N PRO A 61 12.85 -5.06 -10.55
CA PRO A 61 14.26 -5.44 -10.57
C PRO A 61 14.73 -5.59 -9.11
N ILE A 62 14.93 -6.84 -8.70
CA ILE A 62 15.55 -7.20 -7.40
C ILE A 62 17.06 -7.14 -7.54
#